data_AF-A0A1Y4HF20-F1
#
_entry.id   AF-A0A1Y4HF20-F1
#
_cell.length_a   1.000
_cell.length_b   1.000
_cell.length_c   1.000
_cell.angle_alpha   90.00
_cell.angle_beta   90.00
_cell.angle_gamma   90.00
#
_symmetry.space_group_name_H-M   'P 1'
#
loop_
_entity.id
_entity.type
_entity.pdbx_description
1 polymer ?
#
loop_
_entity_poly.entity_id
_entity_poly.type
_entity_poly.pdbx_seq_one_letter_code
_entity_poly.pdbx_strand_id
1 'polypeptide(L)'
;MYIGQMGQNPWWNNTWLSNVSGKRNSAALSSVLSQARTRSGSANQDRVEISNSALRFPNRLQVLEVPEATQIDAKLDLSADLRPASEKEQYTEEDALMNQYMKQYRLNFIKDGDSFVLDTSKPVKLMIEGQVSQESLDAFRAELEKNGLGDEIDWRGVQEDWIHMDIRFDNAESFEQKADYLASRYAVLKDRIQSQYSGEKLDQEMQTLETMYAKAKEEMADSYADNIGGFYEGLGQSGAAEDMRESVLAAIDGKAEAYSAYLKENDIYAEITDPSKQWLKQDDGYMAARLRESAAAASAGDVSASREVRDQAPYSAGDLAFAASMAQELSGQIKKPEWDTYEIKESDADLGKYLAQQYKSLTDEIEDAGVGSRMSDLLKDSFEPFIGKFLDALDQKIAQNRERVAKKPWQAGLIRTEYINRGEVYRAFALAKTNA
;
A
#
# COMPACT_ATOMS: atom_id res chain seq x y z
N MET A 1 32.19 -5.59 -2.37
CA MET A 1 31.07 -5.85 -3.31
C MET A 1 29.87 -6.21 -2.45
N TYR A 2 28.94 -5.26 -2.25
CA TYR A 2 27.68 -5.54 -1.57
C TYR A 2 26.79 -6.23 -2.61
N ILE A 3 26.58 -7.52 -2.44
CA ILE A 3 25.64 -8.31 -3.24
C ILE A 3 24.34 -8.27 -2.45
N GLY A 4 23.28 -7.66 -3.01
CA GLY A 4 21.95 -7.69 -2.42
C GLY A 4 21.50 -9.14 -2.26
N GLN A 5 21.47 -9.61 -1.00
CA GLN A 5 20.82 -10.86 -0.63
C GLN A 5 19.32 -10.58 -0.44
N MET A 6 18.46 -11.37 -1.07
CA MET A 6 17.05 -11.56 -0.67
C MET A 6 17.00 -12.19 0.73
N GLY A 7 17.28 -11.41 1.77
CA GLY A 7 17.32 -11.93 3.14
C GLY A 7 17.45 -10.89 4.25
N GLN A 8 17.38 -9.60 3.92
CA GLN A 8 17.40 -8.51 4.89
C GLN A 8 16.31 -7.50 4.54
N ASN A 9 15.07 -7.94 4.37
CA ASN A 9 13.93 -7.05 4.51
C ASN A 9 13.45 -7.15 5.97
N PRO A 10 13.54 -6.07 6.80
CA PRO A 10 13.06 -6.05 8.18
C PRO A 10 11.57 -6.34 8.35
N TRP A 11 10.80 -6.39 7.26
CA TRP A 11 9.34 -6.44 7.28
C TRP A 11 8.70 -7.82 7.38
N TRP A 12 9.42 -8.90 7.06
CA TRP A 12 8.93 -10.26 7.31
C TRP A 12 8.70 -10.56 8.80
N ASN A 13 9.25 -9.72 9.70
CA ASN A 13 9.03 -9.85 11.15
C ASN A 13 7.70 -9.27 11.65
N ASN A 14 6.98 -8.47 10.87
CA ASN A 14 5.86 -7.68 11.41
C ASN A 14 4.46 -7.98 10.83
N THR A 15 4.31 -8.93 9.90
CA THR A 15 2.99 -9.38 9.43
C THR A 15 2.83 -10.89 9.59
N TRP A 16 1.96 -11.25 10.54
CA TRP A 16 1.28 -12.54 10.75
C TRP A 16 2.07 -13.84 11.02
N LEU A 17 3.38 -13.95 10.73
CA LEU A 17 4.19 -15.12 11.16
C LEU A 17 4.73 -15.04 12.61
N SER A 18 4.58 -13.91 13.30
CA SER A 18 5.06 -13.71 14.68
C SER A 18 4.21 -14.37 15.77
N ASN A 19 3.04 -14.95 15.44
CA ASN A 19 2.16 -15.60 16.43
C ASN A 19 2.19 -17.15 16.42
N VAL A 20 3.03 -17.80 15.61
CA VAL A 20 3.16 -19.27 15.59
C VAL A 20 4.55 -19.77 16.02
N SER A 21 5.49 -18.89 16.39
CA SER A 21 6.74 -19.33 17.03
C SER A 21 7.08 -18.49 18.27
N GLY A 22 7.25 -19.18 19.40
CA GLY A 22 7.46 -18.56 20.69
C GLY A 22 8.69 -17.65 20.75
N LYS A 23 8.49 -16.47 21.38
CA LYS A 23 9.46 -15.63 22.09
C LYS A 23 10.94 -15.80 21.68
N ARG A 24 11.50 -14.81 20.97
CA ARG A 24 12.90 -14.40 21.17
C ARG A 24 13.05 -12.89 21.22
N ASN A 25 13.59 -12.44 22.34
CA ASN A 25 14.00 -11.07 22.64
C ASN A 25 15.11 -10.59 21.69
N SER A 26 15.04 -9.36 21.19
CA SER A 26 16.16 -8.66 20.54
C SER A 26 16.39 -7.27 21.14
N ALA A 27 16.63 -7.24 22.45
CA ALA A 27 17.35 -6.12 23.08
C ALA A 27 18.86 -6.30 22.84
N ALA A 28 19.35 -5.92 21.66
CA ALA A 28 20.74 -5.55 21.38
C ALA A 28 20.88 -5.31 19.87
N LEU A 29 20.92 -4.04 19.45
CA LEU A 29 21.70 -3.57 18.28
C LEU A 29 21.77 -2.03 18.16
N SER A 30 21.45 -1.28 19.23
CA SER A 30 21.66 0.16 19.30
C SER A 30 23.03 0.50 19.92
N SER A 31 24.14 0.19 19.25
CA SER A 31 25.44 0.71 19.69
C SER A 31 26.59 0.63 18.68
N VAL A 32 26.41 0.95 17.39
CA VAL A 32 27.56 1.32 16.54
C VAL A 32 27.11 2.29 15.45
N LEU A 33 27.27 3.60 15.68
CA LEU A 33 27.68 4.63 14.70
C LEU A 33 27.55 6.02 15.34
N SER A 34 28.44 6.30 16.27
CA SER A 34 28.68 7.66 16.76
C SER A 34 30.18 7.84 16.99
N GLN A 35 30.85 8.45 16.02
CA GLN A 35 32.19 9.08 15.98
C GLN A 35 32.66 9.01 14.52
N ALA A 36 33.06 10.04 13.79
CA ALA A 36 33.42 11.43 14.04
C ALA A 36 33.22 12.17 12.69
N ARG A 37 32.92 13.47 12.60
CA ARG A 37 33.82 14.59 12.91
C ARG A 37 33.05 15.90 12.92
N THR A 38 33.24 16.67 13.98
CA THR A 38 32.99 18.11 14.08
C THR A 38 34.15 18.94 13.52
N ARG A 39 33.81 20.20 13.16
CA ARG A 39 34.60 21.42 12.86
C ARG A 39 34.93 21.68 11.38
N SER A 40 34.84 22.90 10.84
CA SER A 40 34.42 24.23 11.34
C SER A 40 34.12 25.13 10.13
N GLY A 41 33.29 26.15 10.32
CA GLY A 41 32.70 26.95 9.24
C GLY A 41 33.60 27.93 8.49
N SER A 42 33.01 28.55 7.48
CA SER A 42 33.20 29.95 7.10
C SER A 42 32.02 30.38 6.21
N ALA A 43 31.51 31.58 6.47
CA ALA A 43 30.51 32.25 5.65
C ALA A 43 31.09 32.59 4.27
N ASN A 44 30.27 32.50 3.23
CA ASN A 44 30.34 33.41 2.09
C ASN A 44 28.94 33.55 1.49
N GLN A 45 28.45 34.78 1.56
CA GLN A 45 27.34 35.28 0.77
C GLN A 45 27.78 35.28 -0.69
N ASP A 46 26.96 34.71 -1.58
CA ASP A 46 27.02 35.09 -2.99
C ASP A 46 25.64 35.52 -3.47
N ARG A 47 25.70 36.68 -4.11
CA ARG A 47 24.65 37.64 -4.42
C ARG A 47 24.34 37.45 -5.90
N VAL A 48 23.13 37.03 -6.25
CA VAL A 48 22.68 37.05 -7.65
C VAL A 48 21.69 38.20 -7.81
N GLU A 49 22.22 39.33 -8.28
CA GLU A 49 21.42 40.41 -8.85
C GLU A 49 20.86 39.93 -10.20
N ILE A 50 19.53 39.82 -10.31
CA ILE A 50 18.87 39.68 -11.62
C ILE A 50 18.39 41.07 -12.02
N SER A 51 19.07 41.60 -13.03
CA SER A 51 18.87 42.92 -13.64
C SER A 51 17.47 43.07 -14.26
N ASN A 52 16.84 44.21 -13.95
CA ASN A 52 15.68 44.74 -14.66
C ASN A 52 16.00 45.04 -16.13
N SER A 53 15.25 44.47 -17.07
CA SER A 53 15.04 45.07 -18.40
C SER A 53 13.66 44.72 -18.92
N ALA A 54 12.96 45.74 -19.38
CA ALA A 54 11.52 45.78 -19.58
C ALA A 54 11.04 45.04 -20.84
N LEU A 55 9.98 44.25 -20.70
CA LEU A 55 8.97 44.04 -21.74
C LEU A 55 7.58 44.14 -21.08
N ARG A 56 6.95 45.31 -21.22
CA ARG A 56 5.58 45.57 -20.77
C ARG A 56 4.60 44.95 -21.76
N PHE A 57 3.76 44.03 -21.29
CA PHE A 57 2.50 43.68 -21.96
C PHE A 57 1.35 44.41 -21.25
N PRO A 58 0.58 45.27 -21.93
CA PRO A 58 -0.54 45.98 -21.33
C PRO A 58 -1.77 45.06 -21.36
N ASN A 59 -2.11 44.49 -20.21
CA ASN A 59 -3.42 43.94 -19.78
C ASN A 59 -3.23 42.79 -18.79
N ARG A 60 -2.64 43.05 -17.62
CA ARG A 60 -2.75 42.15 -16.47
C ARG A 60 -3.81 42.69 -15.51
N LEU A 61 -4.76 41.82 -15.18
CA LEU A 61 -5.69 41.96 -14.07
C LEU A 61 -4.90 42.39 -12.82
N GLN A 62 -5.35 43.46 -12.15
CA GLN A 62 -4.83 43.82 -10.84
C GLN A 62 -5.22 42.70 -9.87
N VAL A 63 -4.22 42.09 -9.23
CA VAL A 63 -4.42 41.22 -8.07
C VAL A 63 -4.91 42.11 -6.94
N LEU A 64 -6.22 42.10 -6.70
CA LEU A 64 -6.82 42.65 -5.49
C LEU A 64 -6.53 41.63 -4.39
N GLU A 65 -5.54 41.96 -3.57
CA GLU A 65 -4.98 41.16 -2.48
C GLU A 65 -4.22 39.90 -2.91
N VAL A 66 -2.93 39.86 -2.56
CA VAL A 66 -2.15 38.63 -2.59
C VAL A 66 -2.70 37.78 -1.44
N PRO A 67 -3.25 36.57 -1.67
CA PRO A 67 -3.61 35.70 -0.56
C PRO A 67 -2.34 35.47 0.27
N GLU A 68 -2.39 35.80 1.56
CA GLU A 68 -1.30 35.51 2.49
C GLU A 68 -1.16 33.99 2.59
N ALA A 69 -0.32 33.41 1.75
CA ALA A 69 0.17 32.06 1.90
C ALA A 69 1.41 32.11 2.78
N THR A 70 1.26 31.76 4.06
CA THR A 70 2.40 31.57 4.95
C THR A 70 3.20 30.37 4.47
N GLN A 71 4.46 30.59 4.08
CA GLN A 71 5.35 29.51 3.72
C GLN A 71 5.69 28.71 4.98
N ILE A 72 5.31 27.44 5.00
CA ILE A 72 5.43 26.56 6.16
C ILE A 72 6.80 25.87 6.12
N ASP A 73 7.59 26.03 7.18
CA ASP A 73 8.88 25.34 7.38
C ASP A 73 8.68 24.08 8.23
N ALA A 74 7.69 23.26 7.85
CA ALA A 74 7.48 21.95 8.45
C ALA A 74 8.17 20.91 7.57
N LYS A 75 8.96 20.02 8.20
CA LYS A 75 9.29 18.72 7.60
C LYS A 75 7.99 17.91 7.51
N LEU A 76 7.11 18.30 6.60
CA LEU A 76 5.85 17.64 6.35
C LEU A 76 6.15 16.42 5.49
N ASP A 77 5.88 15.24 6.01
CA ASP A 77 5.77 14.06 5.16
C ASP A 77 4.33 14.01 4.64
N LEU A 78 4.08 14.81 3.59
CA LEU A 78 2.79 14.87 2.89
C LEU A 78 2.29 13.47 2.48
N SER A 79 3.20 12.51 2.27
CA SER A 79 2.83 11.15 1.89
C SER A 79 2.35 10.30 3.06
N ALA A 80 2.80 10.57 4.27
CA ALA A 80 2.34 9.92 5.49
C ALA A 80 1.04 10.58 6.01
N ASP A 81 0.98 11.91 5.97
CA ASP A 81 -0.15 12.71 6.50
C ASP A 81 -1.42 12.61 5.64
N LEU A 82 -1.29 12.18 4.38
CA LEU A 82 -2.42 11.98 3.46
C LEU A 82 -2.75 10.50 3.24
N ARG A 83 -2.17 9.57 4.01
CA ARG A 83 -2.49 8.15 3.85
C ARG A 83 -3.97 7.92 4.14
N PRO A 84 -4.69 7.20 3.25
CA PRO A 84 -6.03 6.74 3.56
C PRO A 84 -6.05 5.97 4.88
N ALA A 85 -7.16 6.01 5.60
CA ALA A 85 -7.28 5.29 6.87
C ALA A 85 -7.01 3.77 6.73
N SER A 86 -7.21 3.20 5.54
CA SER A 86 -6.87 1.80 5.22
C SER A 86 -5.38 1.48 5.22
N GLU A 87 -4.50 2.49 5.13
CA GLU A 87 -3.04 2.33 5.08
C GLU A 87 -2.37 2.71 6.42
N LYS A 88 -3.16 3.17 7.41
CA LYS A 88 -2.69 3.39 8.77
C LYS A 88 -2.67 2.05 9.52
N GLU A 89 -1.52 1.69 10.10
CA GLU A 89 -1.36 0.44 10.87
C GLU A 89 -2.27 0.39 12.10
N GLN A 90 -2.42 1.52 12.78
CA GLN A 90 -3.27 1.67 13.97
C GLN A 90 -4.13 2.92 13.80
N TYR A 91 -5.41 2.81 14.12
CA TYR A 91 -6.35 3.92 14.09
C TYR A 91 -6.82 4.20 15.53
N THR A 92 -6.34 5.32 16.08
CA THR A 92 -6.52 5.71 17.47
C THR A 92 -7.73 6.61 17.69
N GLU A 93 -8.01 6.95 18.96
CA GLU A 93 -9.01 7.97 19.30
C GLU A 93 -8.58 9.35 18.78
N GLU A 94 -7.29 9.67 18.87
CA GLU A 94 -6.72 10.90 18.32
C GLU A 94 -6.85 10.96 16.80
N ASP A 95 -6.64 9.85 16.09
CA ASP A 95 -6.90 9.76 14.65
C ASP A 95 -8.37 10.00 14.32
N ALA A 96 -9.29 9.40 15.08
CA ALA A 96 -10.72 9.62 14.91
C ALA A 96 -11.09 11.09 15.14
N LEU A 97 -10.58 11.71 16.21
CA LEU A 97 -10.84 13.11 16.52
C LEU A 97 -10.31 14.03 15.41
N MET A 98 -9.07 13.80 14.96
CA MET A 98 -8.47 14.54 13.85
C MET A 98 -9.28 14.35 12.57
N ASN A 99 -9.63 13.12 12.21
CA ASN A 99 -10.42 12.83 11.02
C ASN A 99 -11.73 13.61 11.04
N GLN A 100 -12.50 13.54 12.14
CA GLN A 100 -13.77 14.24 12.29
C GLN A 100 -13.60 15.77 12.22
N TYR A 101 -12.54 16.31 12.82
CA TYR A 101 -12.23 17.74 12.73
C TYR A 101 -11.95 18.15 11.27
N MET A 102 -11.17 17.34 10.56
CA MET A 102 -10.75 17.61 9.18
C MET A 102 -11.91 17.56 8.18
N LYS A 103 -13.03 16.89 8.49
CA LYS A 103 -14.24 16.88 7.65
C LYS A 103 -14.80 18.28 7.38
N GLN A 104 -14.61 19.23 8.30
CA GLN A 104 -15.04 20.62 8.17
C GLN A 104 -14.29 21.38 7.06
N TYR A 105 -13.16 20.83 6.61
CA TYR A 105 -12.26 21.38 5.61
C TYR A 105 -12.30 20.59 4.29
N ARG A 106 -13.26 19.67 4.12
CA ARG A 106 -13.46 18.95 2.87
C ARG A 106 -13.77 19.91 1.71
N LEU A 107 -13.03 19.77 0.61
CA LEU A 107 -13.22 20.55 -0.61
C LEU A 107 -14.59 20.23 -1.22
N ASN A 108 -15.40 21.23 -1.52
CA ASN A 108 -16.68 20.99 -2.17
C ASN A 108 -16.47 20.86 -3.68
N PHE A 109 -16.85 19.74 -4.27
CA PHE A 109 -16.86 19.54 -5.71
C PHE A 109 -18.29 19.45 -6.22
N ILE A 110 -18.56 20.07 -7.36
CA ILE A 110 -19.82 19.97 -8.10
C ILE A 110 -19.58 19.12 -9.35
N LYS A 111 -20.57 18.31 -9.71
CA LYS A 111 -20.53 17.52 -10.94
C LYS A 111 -20.71 18.45 -12.14
N ASP A 112 -19.77 18.37 -13.08
CA ASP A 112 -19.79 19.08 -14.37
C ASP A 112 -19.59 18.06 -15.50
N GLY A 113 -20.70 17.64 -16.12
CA GLY A 113 -20.71 16.51 -17.06
C GLY A 113 -20.23 15.22 -16.41
N ASP A 114 -19.18 14.62 -16.99
CA ASP A 114 -18.51 13.41 -16.48
C ASP A 114 -17.36 13.71 -15.52
N SER A 115 -17.09 14.99 -15.21
CA SER A 115 -16.02 15.42 -14.32
C SER A 115 -16.57 16.02 -13.02
N PHE A 116 -15.72 16.09 -11.99
CA PHE A 116 -15.99 16.85 -10.78
C PHE A 116 -15.10 18.10 -10.79
N VAL A 117 -15.71 19.28 -10.67
CA VAL A 117 -15.00 20.56 -10.60
C VAL A 117 -15.19 21.17 -9.23
N LEU A 118 -14.18 21.88 -8.75
CA LEU A 118 -14.24 22.55 -7.45
C LEU A 118 -15.38 23.57 -7.47
N ASP A 119 -16.22 23.54 -6.44
CA ASP A 119 -17.30 24.51 -6.23
C ASP A 119 -16.69 25.85 -5.83
N THR A 120 -16.37 26.68 -6.82
CA THR A 120 -15.79 28.01 -6.60
C THR A 120 -16.76 29.00 -5.94
N SER A 121 -18.02 28.62 -5.74
CA SER A 121 -18.98 29.44 -4.98
C SER A 121 -18.77 29.37 -3.47
N LYS A 122 -18.02 28.36 -2.99
CA LYS A 122 -17.64 28.19 -1.59
C LYS A 122 -16.17 28.52 -1.39
N PRO A 123 -15.80 29.15 -0.27
CA PRO A 123 -14.40 29.39 0.04
C PRO A 123 -13.68 28.05 0.17
N VAL A 124 -12.53 27.95 -0.51
CA VAL A 124 -11.61 26.82 -0.38
C VAL A 124 -11.02 26.87 1.03
N LYS A 125 -11.35 25.86 1.83
CA LYS A 125 -10.75 25.66 3.15
C LYS A 125 -9.75 24.52 3.03
N LEU A 126 -8.46 24.84 3.08
CA LEU A 126 -7.41 23.83 3.15
C LEU A 126 -6.84 23.86 4.56
N MET A 127 -6.88 22.71 5.21
CA MET A 127 -6.23 22.45 6.49
C MET A 127 -5.43 21.17 6.31
N ILE A 128 -4.24 21.12 6.89
CA ILE A 128 -3.45 19.89 7.05
C ILE A 128 -3.33 19.59 8.55
N GLU A 129 -3.15 18.32 8.93
CA GLU A 129 -3.12 17.91 10.34
C GLU A 129 -2.12 18.73 11.17
N GLY A 130 -0.92 19.00 10.62
CA GLY A 130 0.12 19.80 11.28
C GLY A 130 -0.20 21.29 11.49
N GLN A 131 -1.31 21.79 10.95
CA GLN A 131 -1.79 23.17 11.16
C GLN A 131 -2.89 23.26 12.22
N VAL A 132 -3.42 22.13 12.69
CA VAL A 132 -4.49 22.13 13.68
C VAL A 132 -3.90 22.38 15.06
N SER A 133 -4.33 23.46 15.72
CA SER A 133 -3.88 23.74 17.08
C SER A 133 -4.53 22.78 18.08
N GLN A 134 -3.78 22.39 19.12
CA GLN A 134 -4.31 21.54 20.19
C GLN A 134 -5.54 22.17 20.86
N GLU A 135 -5.56 23.50 21.05
CA GLU A 135 -6.71 24.22 21.59
C GLU A 135 -7.97 24.04 20.73
N SER A 136 -7.83 24.04 19.40
CA SER A 136 -8.96 23.81 18.48
C SER A 136 -9.47 22.37 18.56
N LEU A 137 -8.56 21.40 18.66
CA LEU A 137 -8.93 19.98 18.81
C LEU A 137 -9.60 19.71 20.16
N ASP A 138 -9.11 20.30 21.24
CA ASP A 138 -9.70 20.14 22.57
C ASP A 138 -11.10 20.78 22.64
N ALA A 139 -11.28 21.94 22.03
CA ALA A 139 -12.59 22.58 21.91
C ALA A 139 -13.56 21.73 21.08
N PHE A 140 -13.10 21.15 19.98
CA PHE A 140 -13.90 20.27 19.14
C PHE A 140 -14.24 18.95 19.85
N ARG A 141 -13.29 18.36 20.59
CA ARG A 141 -13.54 17.19 21.44
C ARG A 141 -14.66 17.46 22.44
N ALA A 142 -14.63 18.61 23.12
CA ALA A 142 -15.68 19.00 24.07
C ALA A 142 -17.07 19.16 23.40
N GLU A 143 -17.11 19.53 22.12
CA GLU A 143 -18.36 19.56 21.34
C GLU A 143 -18.87 18.14 21.06
N LEU A 144 -17.99 17.23 20.64
CA LEU A 144 -18.32 15.82 20.40
C LEU A 144 -18.77 15.11 21.68
N GLU A 145 -18.12 15.36 22.81
CA GLU A 145 -18.49 14.85 24.13
C GLU A 145 -19.93 15.22 24.51
N LYS A 146 -20.35 16.44 24.16
CA LYS A 146 -21.66 16.97 24.51
C LYS A 146 -22.76 16.53 23.54
N ASN A 147 -22.46 16.52 22.25
CA ASN A 147 -23.46 16.42 21.19
C ASN A 147 -23.43 15.09 20.43
N GLY A 148 -22.34 14.32 20.53
CA GLY A 148 -22.06 13.18 19.64
C GLY A 148 -21.75 13.62 18.21
N LEU A 149 -21.61 12.65 17.31
CA LEU A 149 -21.49 12.84 15.87
C LEU A 149 -22.84 12.99 15.16
N GLY A 150 -23.93 12.74 15.89
CA GLY A 150 -25.29 12.72 15.35
C GLY A 150 -25.66 11.37 14.73
N ASP A 151 -26.89 11.30 14.25
CA ASP A 151 -27.47 10.05 13.79
C ASP A 151 -27.11 9.72 12.34
N GLU A 152 -26.87 10.74 11.51
CA GLU A 152 -26.59 10.57 10.08
C GLU A 152 -25.25 9.89 9.81
N ILE A 153 -25.19 9.10 8.74
CA ILE A 153 -23.96 8.48 8.26
C ILE A 153 -23.27 9.45 7.30
N ASP A 154 -21.97 9.66 7.50
CA ASP A 154 -21.12 10.45 6.61
C ASP A 154 -20.75 9.64 5.35
N TRP A 155 -21.73 9.40 4.48
CA TRP A 155 -21.54 8.66 3.23
C TRP A 155 -20.48 9.25 2.32
N ARG A 156 -20.31 10.57 2.37
CA ARG A 156 -19.26 11.26 1.65
C ARG A 156 -17.87 10.82 2.15
N GLY A 157 -17.68 10.74 3.46
CA GLY A 157 -16.45 10.23 4.05
C GLY A 157 -16.18 8.77 3.73
N VAL A 158 -17.22 7.92 3.81
CA VAL A 158 -17.12 6.52 3.41
C VAL A 158 -16.66 6.40 1.95
N GLN A 159 -17.26 7.18 1.06
CA GLN A 159 -16.88 7.22 -0.34
C GLN A 159 -15.43 7.68 -0.54
N GLU A 160 -15.03 8.80 0.08
CA GLU A 160 -13.66 9.36 -0.01
C GLU A 160 -12.57 8.39 0.47
N ASP A 161 -12.88 7.54 1.46
CA ASP A 161 -11.93 6.53 1.93
C ASP A 161 -11.91 5.29 1.00
N TRP A 162 -13.05 4.94 0.39
CA TRP A 162 -13.17 3.74 -0.46
C TRP A 162 -12.73 3.94 -1.92
N ILE A 163 -12.52 5.17 -2.39
CA ILE A 163 -11.98 5.41 -3.75
C ILE A 163 -10.50 5.02 -3.90
N HIS A 164 -9.80 4.68 -2.82
CA HIS A 164 -8.37 4.32 -2.81
C HIS A 164 -8.15 2.84 -2.46
N MET A 165 -9.06 1.98 -2.92
CA MET A 165 -9.02 0.53 -2.71
C MET A 165 -8.28 -0.23 -3.82
N ASP A 166 -7.76 0.46 -4.84
CA ASP A 166 -7.06 -0.20 -5.93
C ASP A 166 -5.70 -0.77 -5.52
N ILE A 167 -5.35 -1.93 -6.10
CA ILE A 167 -4.09 -2.63 -5.85
C ILE A 167 -3.18 -2.52 -7.06
N ARG A 168 -1.96 -2.06 -6.81
CA ARG A 168 -0.89 -1.82 -7.78
C ARG A 168 0.43 -2.33 -7.19
N PHE A 169 1.48 -2.35 -8.01
CA PHE A 169 2.80 -2.77 -7.52
C PHE A 169 3.37 -1.88 -6.41
N ASP A 170 3.00 -0.60 -6.33
CA ASP A 170 3.51 0.33 -5.32
C ASP A 170 2.74 0.30 -4.00
N ASN A 171 1.66 -0.48 -3.92
CA ASN A 171 0.90 -0.72 -2.68
C ASN A 171 0.48 -2.18 -2.50
N ALA A 172 1.10 -3.12 -3.24
CA ALA A 172 0.75 -4.54 -3.27
C ALA A 172 0.77 -5.17 -1.87
N GLU A 173 1.72 -4.74 -1.04
CA GLU A 173 1.87 -5.16 0.35
C GLU A 173 0.67 -4.80 1.24
N SER A 174 -0.13 -3.80 0.85
CA SER A 174 -1.28 -3.32 1.62
C SER A 174 -2.58 -4.09 1.32
N PHE A 175 -2.56 -5.08 0.42
CA PHE A 175 -3.75 -5.83 0.00
C PHE A 175 -4.58 -6.36 1.17
N GLU A 176 -3.97 -7.13 2.07
CA GLU A 176 -4.65 -7.70 3.25
C GLU A 176 -5.25 -6.59 4.14
N GLN A 177 -4.48 -5.53 4.39
CA GLN A 177 -4.89 -4.40 5.22
C GLN A 177 -6.09 -3.65 4.61
N LYS A 178 -6.06 -3.40 3.29
CA LYS A 178 -7.15 -2.76 2.56
C LYS A 178 -8.40 -3.65 2.52
N ALA A 179 -8.24 -4.95 2.30
CA ALA A 179 -9.33 -5.91 2.34
C ALA A 179 -9.99 -5.98 3.72
N ASP A 180 -9.19 -6.06 4.80
CA ASP A 180 -9.68 -6.02 6.18
C ASP A 180 -10.37 -4.69 6.49
N TYR A 181 -9.79 -3.57 6.07
CA TYR A 181 -10.38 -2.24 6.26
C TYR A 181 -11.76 -2.14 5.61
N LEU A 182 -11.87 -2.52 4.32
CA LEU A 182 -13.11 -2.48 3.57
C LEU A 182 -14.17 -3.40 4.21
N ALA A 183 -13.81 -4.64 4.52
CA ALA A 183 -14.70 -5.65 5.09
C ALA A 183 -15.20 -5.30 6.50
N SER A 184 -14.30 -4.88 7.39
CA SER A 184 -14.68 -4.52 8.77
C SER A 184 -15.51 -3.24 8.82
N ARG A 185 -15.22 -2.24 7.98
CA ARG A 185 -16.01 -1.01 7.91
C ARG A 185 -17.40 -1.27 7.33
N TYR A 186 -17.50 -2.13 6.30
CA TYR A 186 -18.79 -2.62 5.82
C TYR A 186 -19.60 -3.29 6.94
N ALA A 187 -18.99 -4.20 7.71
CA ALA A 187 -19.67 -4.91 8.79
C ALA A 187 -20.20 -3.95 9.89
N VAL A 188 -19.39 -2.99 10.31
CA VAL A 188 -19.78 -1.96 11.29
C VAL A 188 -20.90 -1.07 10.78
N LEU A 189 -20.80 -0.58 9.54
CA LEU A 189 -21.85 0.25 8.94
C LEU A 189 -23.16 -0.54 8.80
N LYS A 190 -23.08 -1.81 8.39
CA LYS A 190 -24.24 -2.70 8.29
C LYS A 190 -24.93 -2.89 9.63
N ASP A 191 -24.16 -3.20 10.68
CA ASP A 191 -24.66 -3.37 12.04
C ASP A 191 -25.30 -2.08 12.58
N ARG A 192 -24.64 -0.94 12.39
CA ARG A 192 -25.19 0.38 12.74
C ARG A 192 -26.50 0.66 12.00
N ILE A 193 -26.55 0.45 10.69
CA ILE A 193 -27.74 0.73 9.89
C ILE A 193 -28.92 -0.12 10.36
N GLN A 194 -28.68 -1.41 10.61
CA GLN A 194 -29.70 -2.36 11.07
C GLN A 194 -30.21 -2.06 12.49
N SER A 195 -29.38 -1.49 13.35
CA SER A 195 -29.76 -1.14 14.73
C SER A 195 -30.41 0.24 14.83
N GLN A 196 -30.03 1.18 13.98
CA GLN A 196 -30.41 2.59 14.09
C GLN A 196 -31.62 2.97 13.22
N TYR A 197 -31.80 2.32 12.08
CA TYR A 197 -32.85 2.66 11.11
C TYR A 197 -33.93 1.59 11.01
N SER A 198 -35.12 1.99 10.54
CA SER A 198 -36.24 1.09 10.27
C SER A 198 -37.08 1.57 9.08
N GLY A 199 -37.87 0.67 8.49
CA GLY A 199 -38.73 0.98 7.35
C GLY A 199 -37.95 1.48 6.13
N GLU A 200 -38.52 2.45 5.41
CA GLU A 200 -37.94 2.95 4.15
C GLU A 200 -36.52 3.53 4.33
N LYS A 201 -36.22 4.15 5.47
CA LYS A 201 -34.88 4.68 5.74
C LYS A 201 -33.86 3.56 5.89
N LEU A 202 -34.21 2.44 6.53
CA LEU A 202 -33.33 1.26 6.59
C LEU A 202 -32.97 0.76 5.19
N ASP A 203 -33.97 0.64 4.32
CA ASP A 203 -33.77 0.15 2.95
C ASP A 203 -32.87 1.11 2.14
N GLN A 204 -33.06 2.42 2.28
CA GLN A 204 -32.25 3.44 1.59
C GLN A 204 -30.78 3.45 2.05
N GLU A 205 -30.55 3.42 3.37
CA GLU A 205 -29.20 3.43 3.93
C GLU A 205 -28.46 2.13 3.60
N MET A 206 -29.16 0.98 3.67
CA MET A 206 -28.59 -0.31 3.28
C MET A 206 -28.26 -0.36 1.79
N GLN A 207 -29.15 0.13 0.92
CA GLN A 207 -28.88 0.18 -0.52
C GLN A 207 -27.64 1.05 -0.83
N THR A 208 -27.48 2.16 -0.11
CA THR A 208 -26.30 3.02 -0.24
C THR A 208 -25.03 2.28 0.15
N LEU A 209 -25.03 1.59 1.30
CA LEU A 209 -23.90 0.77 1.76
C LEU A 209 -23.52 -0.30 0.72
N GLU A 210 -24.48 -1.12 0.30
CA GLU A 210 -24.24 -2.24 -0.60
C GLU A 210 -23.71 -1.77 -1.96
N THR A 211 -24.22 -0.65 -2.47
CA THR A 211 -23.75 -0.06 -3.75
C THR A 211 -22.30 0.41 -3.64
N MET A 212 -21.96 1.13 -2.57
CA MET A 212 -20.60 1.62 -2.35
C MET A 212 -19.62 0.46 -2.12
N TYR A 213 -20.03 -0.55 -1.36
CA TYR A 213 -19.20 -1.70 -1.02
C TYR A 213 -18.93 -2.56 -2.26
N ALA A 214 -19.98 -2.87 -3.04
CA ALA A 214 -19.83 -3.60 -4.30
C ALA A 214 -18.86 -2.87 -5.25
N LYS A 215 -19.00 -1.55 -5.40
CA LYS A 215 -18.08 -0.78 -6.25
C LYS A 215 -16.63 -0.87 -5.77
N ALA A 216 -16.38 -0.62 -4.49
CA ALA A 216 -15.03 -0.63 -3.93
C ALA A 216 -14.38 -2.03 -4.01
N LYS A 217 -15.18 -3.08 -3.77
CA LYS A 217 -14.77 -4.48 -3.88
C LYS A 217 -14.39 -4.85 -5.32
N GLU A 218 -15.23 -4.50 -6.29
CA GLU A 218 -14.95 -4.73 -7.71
C GLU A 218 -13.71 -3.96 -8.17
N GLU A 219 -13.55 -2.70 -7.77
CA GLU A 219 -12.36 -1.90 -8.09
C GLU A 219 -11.05 -2.51 -7.52
N MET A 220 -11.09 -3.03 -6.29
CA MET A 220 -9.96 -3.76 -5.72
C MET A 220 -9.64 -5.05 -6.50
N ALA A 221 -10.67 -5.82 -6.87
CA ALA A 221 -10.49 -7.07 -7.61
C ALA A 221 -9.99 -6.84 -9.04
N ASP A 222 -10.58 -5.89 -9.76
CA ASP A 222 -10.20 -5.52 -11.12
C ASP A 222 -8.77 -5.00 -11.18
N SER A 223 -8.41 -4.07 -10.29
CA SER A 223 -7.04 -3.53 -10.24
C SER A 223 -6.01 -4.59 -9.85
N TYR A 224 -6.33 -5.48 -8.91
CA TYR A 224 -5.46 -6.61 -8.56
C TYR A 224 -5.24 -7.53 -9.77
N ALA A 225 -6.33 -7.89 -10.47
CA ALA A 225 -6.27 -8.73 -11.67
C ALA A 225 -5.47 -8.08 -12.79
N ASP A 226 -5.68 -6.79 -13.07
CA ASP A 226 -4.98 -6.06 -14.13
C ASP A 226 -3.48 -5.90 -13.83
N ASN A 227 -3.11 -5.62 -12.58
CA ASN A 227 -1.72 -5.37 -12.20
C ASN A 227 -0.95 -6.65 -11.86
N ILE A 228 -1.44 -7.41 -10.87
CA ILE A 228 -0.76 -8.60 -10.34
C ILE A 228 -1.07 -9.81 -11.21
N GLY A 229 -2.35 -10.04 -11.51
CA GLY A 229 -2.77 -11.12 -12.42
C GLY A 229 -2.15 -10.98 -13.80
N GLY A 230 -2.26 -9.80 -14.41
CA GLY A 230 -1.69 -9.46 -15.71
C GLY A 230 -0.17 -9.59 -15.76
N PHE A 231 0.52 -9.38 -14.63
CA PHE A 231 1.96 -9.66 -14.53
C PHE A 231 2.26 -11.14 -14.75
N TYR A 232 1.56 -12.02 -14.04
CA TYR A 232 1.74 -13.47 -14.14
C TYR A 232 1.26 -14.01 -15.49
N GLU A 233 0.18 -13.48 -16.06
CA GLU A 233 -0.20 -13.80 -17.44
C GLU A 233 0.90 -13.38 -18.43
N GLY A 234 1.51 -12.21 -18.22
CA GLY A 234 2.68 -11.77 -18.95
C GLY A 234 3.89 -12.68 -18.79
N LEU A 235 3.95 -13.49 -17.73
CA LEU A 235 4.93 -14.55 -17.49
C LEU A 235 4.44 -15.93 -17.97
N GLY A 236 3.37 -15.99 -18.76
CA GLY A 236 2.89 -17.23 -19.38
C GLY A 236 1.85 -18.00 -18.56
N GLN A 237 1.39 -17.47 -17.43
CA GLN A 237 0.38 -18.10 -16.57
C GLN A 237 -1.03 -17.71 -17.04
N SER A 238 -1.46 -18.24 -18.18
CA SER A 238 -2.78 -17.92 -18.77
C SER A 238 -3.92 -18.22 -17.78
N GLY A 239 -4.85 -17.26 -17.61
CA GLY A 239 -5.99 -17.40 -16.70
C GLY A 239 -5.71 -16.96 -15.27
N ALA A 240 -4.45 -16.64 -14.93
CA ALA A 240 -4.09 -16.17 -13.59
C ALA A 240 -4.85 -14.90 -13.19
N ALA A 241 -5.10 -13.98 -14.14
CA ALA A 241 -5.80 -12.73 -13.83
C ALA A 241 -7.25 -12.98 -13.40
N GLU A 242 -7.98 -13.84 -14.12
CA GLU A 242 -9.36 -14.20 -13.79
C GLU A 242 -9.44 -14.96 -12.46
N ASP A 243 -8.60 -15.98 -12.28
CA ASP A 243 -8.55 -16.75 -11.03
C ASP A 243 -8.23 -15.86 -9.81
N MET A 244 -7.29 -14.91 -9.95
CA MET A 244 -6.94 -13.97 -8.89
C MET A 244 -8.07 -12.99 -8.60
N ARG A 245 -8.75 -12.47 -9.64
CA ARG A 245 -9.91 -11.59 -9.50
C ARG A 245 -11.00 -12.23 -8.66
N GLU A 246 -11.42 -13.44 -9.03
CA GLU A 246 -12.44 -14.20 -8.31
C GLU A 246 -12.01 -14.48 -6.86
N SER A 247 -10.72 -14.78 -6.67
CA SER A 247 -10.17 -15.03 -5.33
C SER A 247 -10.18 -13.78 -4.44
N VAL A 248 -9.90 -12.60 -5.01
CA VAL A 248 -9.97 -11.32 -4.27
C VAL A 248 -11.41 -11.03 -3.84
N LEU A 249 -12.38 -11.19 -4.75
CA LEU A 249 -13.80 -11.01 -4.43
C LEU A 249 -14.22 -11.92 -3.26
N ALA A 250 -13.90 -13.21 -3.36
CA ALA A 250 -14.22 -14.19 -2.34
C ALA A 250 -13.51 -13.91 -1.00
N ALA A 251 -12.26 -13.45 -1.02
CA ALA A 251 -11.52 -13.08 0.19
C ALA A 251 -12.17 -11.90 0.91
N ILE A 252 -12.58 -10.86 0.18
CA ILE A 252 -13.23 -9.67 0.75
C ILE A 252 -14.61 -10.01 1.31
N ASP A 253 -15.41 -10.79 0.58
CA ASP A 253 -16.73 -11.25 1.05
C ASP A 253 -16.61 -12.15 2.28
N GLY A 254 -15.67 -13.10 2.28
CA GLY A 254 -15.42 -13.97 3.42
C GLY A 254 -14.98 -13.20 4.68
N LYS A 255 -14.12 -12.18 4.53
CA LYS A 255 -13.75 -11.28 5.65
C LYS A 255 -14.97 -10.49 6.16
N ALA A 256 -15.81 -9.96 5.27
CA ALA A 256 -17.00 -9.21 5.64
C ALA A 256 -18.02 -10.07 6.41
N GLU A 257 -18.21 -11.31 5.97
CA GLU A 257 -19.02 -12.31 6.67
C GLU A 257 -18.45 -12.64 8.05
N ALA A 258 -17.13 -12.88 8.14
CA ALA A 258 -16.47 -13.18 9.40
C ALA A 258 -16.61 -12.04 10.42
N TYR A 259 -16.38 -10.80 10.00
CA TYR A 259 -16.56 -9.62 10.87
C TYR A 259 -18.03 -9.43 11.29
N SER A 260 -18.97 -9.64 10.37
CA SER A 260 -20.40 -9.56 10.67
C SER A 260 -20.85 -10.66 11.65
N ALA A 261 -20.27 -11.86 11.55
CA ALA A 261 -20.52 -12.94 12.50
C ALA A 261 -19.94 -12.60 13.89
N TYR A 262 -18.71 -12.09 13.92
CA TYR A 262 -18.05 -11.67 15.16
C TYR A 262 -18.88 -10.63 15.93
N LEU A 263 -19.42 -9.62 15.24
CA LEU A 263 -20.27 -8.58 15.84
C LEU A 263 -21.57 -9.14 16.46
N LYS A 264 -22.12 -10.24 15.94
CA LYS A 264 -23.32 -10.87 16.52
C LYS A 264 -23.03 -11.56 17.85
N GLU A 265 -21.80 -12.02 18.04
CA GLU A 265 -21.36 -12.77 19.21
C GLU A 265 -20.65 -11.89 20.25
N ASN A 266 -20.10 -10.75 19.81
CA ASN A 266 -19.26 -9.89 20.63
C ASN A 266 -19.71 -8.42 20.53
N ASP A 267 -20.07 -7.84 21.67
CA ASP A 267 -20.41 -6.42 21.76
C ASP A 267 -19.14 -5.57 21.93
N ILE A 268 -18.53 -5.18 20.80
CA ILE A 268 -17.36 -4.30 20.80
C ILE A 268 -17.67 -2.87 21.25
N TYR A 269 -18.96 -2.48 21.30
CA TYR A 269 -19.37 -1.15 21.74
C TYR A 269 -19.41 -1.06 23.28
N ALA A 270 -19.61 -2.18 23.97
CA ALA A 270 -19.62 -2.24 25.43
C ALA A 270 -18.29 -1.80 26.06
N GLU A 271 -17.17 -1.93 25.35
CA GLU A 271 -15.84 -1.51 25.84
C GLU A 271 -15.74 0.01 26.04
N ILE A 272 -16.54 0.79 25.31
CA ILE A 272 -16.58 2.26 25.41
C ILE A 272 -17.56 2.67 26.52
N THR A 273 -17.05 2.68 27.75
CA THR A 273 -17.82 3.01 28.96
C THR A 273 -17.67 4.45 29.42
N ASP A 274 -16.59 5.14 29.03
CA ASP A 274 -16.34 6.53 29.39
C ASP A 274 -17.41 7.45 28.77
N PRO A 275 -18.15 8.25 29.57
CA PRO A 275 -19.14 9.19 29.05
C PRO A 275 -18.58 10.19 28.04
N SER A 276 -17.32 10.61 28.19
CA SER A 276 -16.66 11.55 27.26
C SER A 276 -16.36 10.92 25.90
N LYS A 277 -16.33 9.59 25.82
CA LYS A 277 -15.93 8.87 24.61
C LYS A 277 -17.10 8.26 23.85
N GLN A 278 -18.35 8.51 24.28
CA GLN A 278 -19.52 7.89 23.67
C GLN A 278 -19.69 8.23 22.19
N TRP A 279 -19.19 9.39 21.74
CA TRP A 279 -19.20 9.77 20.32
C TRP A 279 -18.42 8.79 19.42
N LEU A 280 -17.41 8.08 19.95
CA LEU A 280 -16.64 7.09 19.19
C LEU A 280 -17.49 5.90 18.73
N LYS A 281 -18.59 5.58 19.43
CA LYS A 281 -19.54 4.55 18.99
C LYS A 281 -20.21 4.89 17.66
N GLN A 282 -20.26 6.17 17.32
CA GLN A 282 -20.82 6.69 16.07
C GLN A 282 -19.75 6.92 15.00
N ASP A 283 -18.47 6.72 15.33
CA ASP A 283 -17.37 6.80 14.37
C ASP A 283 -17.12 5.43 13.75
N ASP A 284 -17.59 5.24 12.52
CA ASP A 284 -17.53 3.96 11.82
C ASP A 284 -16.09 3.51 11.51
N GLY A 285 -15.17 4.46 11.26
CA GLY A 285 -13.76 4.17 11.04
C GLY A 285 -13.07 3.63 12.30
N TYR A 286 -13.34 4.28 13.44
CA TYR A 286 -12.83 3.86 14.74
C TYR A 286 -13.42 2.51 15.17
N MET A 287 -14.74 2.34 15.07
CA MET A 287 -15.39 1.08 15.43
C MET A 287 -14.92 -0.08 14.53
N ALA A 288 -14.67 0.17 13.25
CA ALA A 288 -14.08 -0.84 12.35
C ALA A 288 -12.65 -1.21 12.78
N ALA A 289 -11.85 -0.25 13.26
CA ALA A 289 -10.53 -0.54 13.79
C ALA A 289 -10.59 -1.38 15.07
N ARG A 290 -11.48 -1.04 16.01
CA ARG A 290 -11.71 -1.84 17.23
C ARG A 290 -12.18 -3.26 16.88
N LEU A 291 -13.05 -3.41 15.88
CA LEU A 291 -13.48 -4.71 15.39
C LEU A 291 -12.31 -5.56 14.89
N ARG A 292 -11.43 -4.98 14.05
CA ARG A 292 -10.23 -5.69 13.55
C ARG A 292 -9.32 -6.11 14.70
N GLU A 293 -9.05 -5.22 15.65
CA GLU A 293 -8.21 -5.51 16.82
C GLU A 293 -8.80 -6.63 17.69
N SER A 294 -10.10 -6.56 18.00
CA SER A 294 -10.81 -7.52 18.84
C SER A 294 -10.86 -8.91 18.19
N ALA A 295 -11.23 -8.98 16.89
CA ALA A 295 -11.27 -10.23 16.14
C ALA A 295 -9.87 -10.88 15.99
N ALA A 296 -8.83 -10.07 15.79
CA ALA A 296 -7.45 -10.57 15.74
C ALA A 296 -7.00 -11.14 17.10
N ALA A 297 -7.36 -10.49 18.20
CA ALA A 297 -7.06 -10.99 19.55
C ALA A 297 -7.78 -12.31 19.87
N ALA A 298 -9.03 -12.47 19.44
CA ALA A 298 -9.79 -13.72 19.59
C ALA A 298 -9.19 -14.86 18.76
N SER A 299 -8.76 -14.56 17.52
CA SER A 299 -8.16 -15.54 16.61
C SER A 299 -6.76 -16.01 17.05
N ALA A 300 -6.05 -15.20 17.84
CA ALA A 300 -4.76 -15.59 18.42
C ALA A 300 -4.88 -16.68 19.52
N GLY A 301 -6.11 -16.97 19.99
CA GLY A 301 -6.39 -18.00 21.00
C GLY A 301 -6.90 -19.33 20.44
N ASP A 302 -7.34 -19.38 19.16
CA ASP A 302 -8.01 -20.54 18.60
C ASP A 302 -7.52 -20.86 17.16
N VAL A 303 -6.48 -21.70 17.07
CA VAL A 303 -5.79 -22.07 15.83
C VAL A 303 -6.64 -22.99 14.92
N SER A 304 -7.86 -23.37 15.33
CA SER A 304 -8.62 -24.43 14.65
C SER A 304 -9.86 -23.98 13.86
N ALA A 305 -10.33 -22.73 13.99
CA ALA A 305 -11.59 -22.31 13.38
C ALA A 305 -11.47 -21.75 11.94
N SER A 306 -10.27 -21.44 11.45
CA SER A 306 -10.04 -20.75 10.16
C SER A 306 -9.97 -21.66 8.92
N ARG A 307 -10.46 -22.91 9.04
CA ARG A 307 -10.30 -23.93 7.99
C ARG A 307 -11.53 -24.16 7.11
N GLU A 308 -12.73 -23.75 7.54
CA GLU A 308 -13.98 -24.15 6.88
C GLU A 308 -14.50 -23.19 5.79
N VAL A 309 -13.86 -22.03 5.56
CA VAL A 309 -14.20 -21.10 4.46
C VAL A 309 -13.15 -21.15 3.32
N ARG A 310 -12.32 -22.20 3.27
CA ARG A 310 -11.21 -22.32 2.30
C ARG A 310 -11.59 -22.86 0.92
N ASP A 311 -12.84 -23.25 0.70
CA ASP A 311 -13.18 -24.22 -0.37
C ASP A 311 -13.90 -23.65 -1.61
N GLN A 312 -13.99 -22.33 -1.82
CA GLN A 312 -14.71 -21.81 -3.01
C GLN A 312 -13.85 -21.04 -4.01
N ALA A 313 -12.70 -20.49 -3.61
CA ALA A 313 -11.84 -19.69 -4.49
C ALA A 313 -10.58 -20.44 -4.93
N PRO A 314 -10.05 -20.15 -6.15
CA PRO A 314 -8.75 -20.65 -6.61
C PRO A 314 -7.59 -20.42 -5.64
N TYR A 315 -7.58 -19.27 -4.97
CA TYR A 315 -6.50 -18.82 -4.08
C TYR A 315 -7.05 -18.28 -2.77
N SER A 316 -6.31 -18.47 -1.68
CA SER A 316 -6.61 -17.85 -0.38
C SER A 316 -6.13 -16.39 -0.32
N ALA A 317 -6.60 -15.62 0.66
CA ALA A 317 -6.11 -14.26 0.90
C ALA A 317 -4.59 -14.22 1.12
N GLY A 318 -4.04 -15.19 1.86
CA GLY A 318 -2.60 -15.33 2.08
C GLY A 318 -1.83 -15.66 0.79
N ASP A 319 -2.39 -16.49 -0.09
CA ASP A 319 -1.81 -16.76 -1.41
C ASP A 319 -1.73 -15.47 -2.26
N LEU A 320 -2.80 -14.68 -2.25
CA LEU A 320 -2.87 -13.40 -2.97
C LEU A 320 -1.89 -12.37 -2.40
N ALA A 321 -1.76 -12.27 -1.08
CA ALA A 321 -0.79 -11.37 -0.45
C ALA A 321 0.66 -11.73 -0.83
N PHE A 322 0.97 -13.03 -0.82
CA PHE A 322 2.28 -13.54 -1.22
C PHE A 322 2.56 -13.25 -2.70
N ALA A 323 1.60 -13.56 -3.59
CA ALA A 323 1.72 -13.32 -5.02
C ALA A 323 1.90 -11.83 -5.34
N ALA A 324 1.17 -10.94 -4.67
CA ALA A 324 1.29 -9.50 -4.87
C ALA A 324 2.71 -9.00 -4.51
N SER A 325 3.24 -9.45 -3.37
CA SER A 325 4.59 -9.11 -2.91
C SER A 325 5.68 -9.61 -3.88
N MET A 326 5.56 -10.85 -4.34
CA MET A 326 6.47 -11.42 -5.32
C MET A 326 6.40 -10.70 -6.67
N ALA A 327 5.20 -10.38 -7.14
CA ALA A 327 5.01 -9.66 -8.39
C ALA A 327 5.62 -8.25 -8.33
N GLN A 328 5.46 -7.54 -7.21
CA GLN A 328 6.11 -6.25 -6.95
C GLN A 328 7.64 -6.36 -7.04
N GLU A 329 8.24 -7.35 -6.37
CA GLU A 329 9.69 -7.54 -6.39
C GLU A 329 10.22 -7.86 -7.79
N LEU A 330 9.65 -8.87 -8.46
CA LEU A 330 10.09 -9.30 -9.79
C LEU A 330 9.86 -8.22 -10.84
N SER A 331 8.74 -7.48 -10.77
CA SER A 331 8.46 -6.31 -11.61
C SER A 331 9.49 -5.20 -11.37
N GLY A 332 9.87 -4.97 -10.11
CA GLY A 332 10.94 -4.04 -9.73
C GLY A 332 12.28 -4.42 -10.36
N GLN A 333 12.66 -5.69 -10.30
CA GLN A 333 13.90 -6.21 -10.91
C GLN A 333 13.89 -6.07 -12.44
N ILE A 334 12.75 -6.26 -13.11
CA ILE A 334 12.64 -6.04 -14.57
C ILE A 334 12.75 -4.54 -14.90
N LYS A 335 12.09 -3.66 -14.13
CA LYS A 335 12.12 -2.20 -14.36
C LYS A 335 13.51 -1.59 -14.13
N LYS A 336 14.22 -2.09 -13.12
CA LYS A 336 15.54 -1.62 -12.72
C LYS A 336 16.46 -2.83 -12.50
N PRO A 337 16.98 -3.44 -13.58
CA PRO A 337 17.79 -4.63 -13.43
C PRO A 337 19.13 -4.31 -12.78
N GLU A 338 19.28 -4.80 -11.55
CA GLU A 338 20.48 -4.70 -10.73
C GLU A 338 21.39 -5.91 -10.96
N TRP A 339 21.98 -5.94 -12.15
CA TRP A 339 23.16 -6.75 -12.42
C TRP A 339 24.28 -5.84 -12.92
N ASP A 340 25.51 -6.22 -12.63
CA ASP A 340 26.68 -5.49 -13.07
C ASP A 340 26.81 -5.58 -14.60
N THR A 341 26.36 -4.52 -15.26
CA THR A 341 26.50 -4.29 -16.69
C THR A 341 27.60 -3.27 -17.00
N TYR A 342 28.43 -2.90 -16.01
CA TYR A 342 29.51 -1.94 -16.19
C TYR A 342 30.85 -2.65 -16.24
N GLU A 343 31.08 -3.65 -15.39
CA GLU A 343 32.27 -4.49 -15.52
C GLU A 343 32.14 -5.45 -16.70
N ILE A 344 33.26 -5.62 -17.42
CA ILE A 344 33.38 -6.65 -18.44
C ILE A 344 33.55 -7.98 -17.72
N LYS A 345 32.64 -8.92 -17.96
CA LYS A 345 32.70 -10.28 -17.41
C LYS A 345 33.11 -11.24 -18.53
N GLU A 346 33.98 -12.20 -18.22
CA GLU A 346 34.38 -13.26 -19.17
C GLU A 346 33.29 -14.34 -19.35
N SER A 347 32.34 -14.41 -18.43
CA SER A 347 31.29 -15.43 -18.37
C SER A 347 30.04 -14.87 -17.71
N ASP A 348 28.87 -15.30 -18.20
CA ASP A 348 27.57 -15.01 -17.58
C ASP A 348 27.06 -16.17 -16.71
N ALA A 349 27.89 -17.19 -16.44
CA ALA A 349 27.50 -18.31 -15.59
C ALA A 349 27.15 -17.90 -14.16
N ASP A 350 27.81 -16.87 -13.63
CA ASP A 350 27.51 -16.36 -12.28
C ASP A 350 26.14 -15.69 -12.19
N LEU A 351 25.63 -15.11 -13.28
CA LEU A 351 24.25 -14.64 -13.35
C LEU A 351 23.27 -15.82 -13.27
N GLY A 352 23.56 -16.91 -13.96
CA GLY A 352 22.75 -18.14 -13.87
C GLY A 352 22.73 -18.74 -12.46
N LYS A 353 23.88 -18.79 -11.77
CA LYS A 353 23.95 -19.24 -10.38
C LYS A 353 23.18 -18.32 -9.43
N TYR A 354 23.28 -17.00 -9.64
CA TYR A 354 22.54 -16.01 -8.86
C TYR A 354 21.02 -16.21 -8.99
N LEU A 355 20.52 -16.39 -10.21
CA LEU A 355 19.10 -16.65 -10.46
C LEU A 355 18.64 -18.00 -9.87
N ALA A 356 19.51 -19.01 -9.85
CA ALA A 356 19.19 -20.29 -9.21
C ALA A 356 19.09 -20.17 -7.69
N GLN A 357 19.94 -19.33 -7.09
CA GLN A 357 19.83 -19.02 -5.67
C GLN A 357 18.54 -18.26 -5.34
N GLN A 358 18.14 -17.29 -6.18
CA GLN A 358 16.84 -16.63 -6.02
C GLN A 358 15.67 -17.62 -6.14
N TYR A 359 15.69 -18.54 -7.11
CA TYR A 359 14.66 -19.57 -7.25
C TYR A 359 14.57 -20.48 -6.02
N LYS A 360 15.73 -20.81 -5.42
CA LYS A 360 15.77 -21.57 -4.17
C LYS A 360 15.12 -20.78 -3.03
N SER A 361 15.52 -19.52 -2.83
CA SER A 361 14.93 -18.62 -1.83
C SER A 361 13.42 -18.53 -1.99
N LEU A 362 12.92 -18.34 -3.22
CA LEU A 362 11.48 -18.35 -3.51
C LEU A 362 10.82 -19.67 -3.07
N THR A 363 11.45 -20.81 -3.34
CA THR A 363 10.87 -22.12 -2.99
C THR A 363 10.82 -22.33 -1.48
N ASP A 364 11.88 -21.93 -0.76
CA ASP A 364 11.95 -21.98 0.70
C ASP A 364 10.90 -21.04 1.32
N GLU A 365 10.75 -19.82 0.80
CA GLU A 365 9.77 -18.84 1.26
C GLU A 365 8.32 -19.28 1.03
N ILE A 366 8.03 -19.92 -0.12
CA ILE A 366 6.72 -20.52 -0.41
C ILE A 366 6.36 -21.59 0.64
N GLU A 367 7.33 -22.42 1.04
CA GLU A 367 7.13 -23.45 2.05
C GLU A 367 6.91 -22.84 3.45
N ASP A 368 7.77 -21.90 3.84
CA ASP A 368 7.70 -21.23 5.15
C ASP A 368 6.40 -20.42 5.33
N ALA A 369 5.92 -19.77 4.26
CA ALA A 369 4.67 -19.00 4.28
C ALA A 369 3.40 -19.87 4.19
N GLY A 370 3.54 -21.17 3.94
CA GLY A 370 2.39 -22.09 3.84
C GLY A 370 1.49 -21.81 2.62
N VAL A 371 2.08 -21.33 1.52
CA VAL A 371 1.38 -21.02 0.26
C VAL A 371 0.73 -22.28 -0.31
N GLY A 372 -0.52 -22.15 -0.73
CA GLY A 372 -1.31 -23.24 -1.32
C GLY A 372 -0.68 -23.79 -2.60
N SER A 373 -0.88 -25.08 -2.87
CA SER A 373 -0.20 -25.78 -3.98
C SER A 373 -0.44 -25.12 -5.34
N ARG A 374 -1.66 -24.69 -5.64
CA ARG A 374 -1.99 -24.01 -6.90
C ARG A 374 -1.21 -22.70 -7.07
N MET A 375 -1.06 -21.91 -6.01
CA MET A 375 -0.27 -20.68 -6.04
C MET A 375 1.23 -20.99 -6.11
N SER A 376 1.68 -22.01 -5.37
CA SER A 376 3.06 -22.50 -5.40
C SER A 376 3.51 -22.86 -6.82
N ASP A 377 2.68 -23.62 -7.53
CA ASP A 377 2.96 -24.05 -8.91
C ASP A 377 3.00 -22.84 -9.85
N LEU A 378 2.02 -21.93 -9.76
CA LEU A 378 1.99 -20.68 -10.53
C LEU A 378 3.28 -19.87 -10.36
N LEU A 379 3.73 -19.67 -9.11
CA LEU A 379 4.92 -18.88 -8.79
C LEU A 379 6.21 -19.54 -9.32
N LYS A 380 6.34 -20.86 -9.15
CA LYS A 380 7.48 -21.63 -9.64
C LYS A 380 7.56 -21.62 -11.17
N ASP A 381 6.41 -21.82 -11.83
CA ASP A 381 6.31 -21.86 -13.30
C ASP A 381 6.50 -20.48 -13.93
N SER A 382 6.23 -19.40 -13.18
CA SER A 382 6.48 -18.02 -13.61
C SER A 382 7.96 -17.64 -13.62
N PHE A 383 8.81 -18.36 -12.89
CA PHE A 383 10.19 -17.91 -12.64
C PHE A 383 11.09 -18.00 -13.88
N GLU A 384 10.97 -19.04 -14.69
CA GLU A 384 11.77 -19.16 -15.92
C GLU A 384 11.39 -18.12 -16.99
N PRO A 385 10.11 -17.84 -17.25
CA PRO A 385 9.68 -16.68 -18.04
C PRO A 385 10.16 -15.34 -17.47
N PHE A 386 10.20 -15.19 -16.14
CA PHE A 386 10.79 -14.02 -15.48
C PHE A 386 12.27 -13.86 -15.83
N ILE A 387 13.07 -14.93 -15.77
CA ILE A 387 14.48 -14.91 -16.20
C ILE A 387 14.58 -14.35 -17.62
N GLY A 388 13.73 -14.82 -18.53
CA GLY A 388 13.69 -14.32 -19.91
C GLY A 388 13.54 -12.80 -19.99
N LYS A 389 12.53 -12.24 -19.30
CA LYS A 389 12.27 -10.80 -19.28
C LYS A 389 13.37 -10.00 -18.56
N PHE A 390 13.94 -10.56 -17.50
CA PHE A 390 15.05 -9.94 -16.78
C PHE A 390 16.30 -9.82 -17.69
N LEU A 391 16.60 -10.86 -18.46
CA LEU A 391 17.67 -10.84 -19.46
C LEU A 391 17.41 -9.84 -20.58
N ASP A 392 16.15 -9.71 -21.04
CA ASP A 392 15.77 -8.67 -22.01
C ASP A 392 16.05 -7.26 -21.45
N ALA A 393 15.72 -7.01 -20.19
CA ALA A 393 15.96 -5.73 -19.54
C ALA A 393 17.47 -5.41 -19.40
N LEU A 394 18.27 -6.43 -19.09
CA LEU A 394 19.74 -6.30 -19.08
C LEU A 394 20.31 -5.98 -20.46
N ASP A 395 19.84 -6.68 -21.50
CA ASP A 395 20.26 -6.43 -22.88
C ASP A 395 19.90 -5.00 -23.34
N GLN A 396 18.75 -4.48 -22.92
CA GLN A 396 18.39 -3.07 -23.18
C GLN A 396 19.36 -2.08 -22.51
N LYS A 397 19.75 -2.33 -21.25
CA LYS A 397 20.76 -1.52 -20.54
C LYS A 397 22.12 -1.57 -21.24
N ILE A 398 22.52 -2.74 -21.75
CA ILE A 398 23.75 -2.91 -22.53
C ILE A 398 23.65 -2.18 -23.88
N ALA A 399 22.47 -2.15 -24.52
CA ALA A 399 22.27 -1.36 -25.74
C ALA A 399 22.48 0.15 -25.48
N GLN A 400 21.99 0.68 -24.36
CA GLN A 400 22.26 2.07 -23.95
C GLN A 400 23.76 2.31 -23.70
N ASN A 401 24.47 1.35 -23.12
CA ASN A 401 25.93 1.43 -22.98
C ASN A 401 26.62 1.53 -24.34
N ARG A 402 26.19 0.78 -25.36
CA ARG A 402 26.74 0.88 -26.73
C ARG A 402 26.56 2.26 -27.31
N GLU A 403 25.37 2.84 -27.20
CA GLU A 403 25.12 4.22 -27.65
C GLU A 403 26.01 5.23 -26.92
N ARG A 404 26.22 5.02 -25.61
CA ARG A 404 27.11 5.84 -24.80
C ARG A 404 28.57 5.72 -25.26
N VAL A 405 29.08 4.52 -25.53
CA VAL A 405 30.43 4.31 -26.08
C VAL A 405 30.56 4.95 -27.46
N ALA A 406 29.55 4.83 -28.33
CA ALA A 406 29.57 5.46 -29.66
C ALA A 406 29.72 6.99 -29.57
N LYS A 407 29.07 7.63 -28.59
CA LYS A 407 29.19 9.07 -28.31
C LYS A 407 30.49 9.44 -27.55
N LYS A 408 31.02 8.51 -26.75
CA LYS A 408 32.19 8.69 -25.89
C LYS A 408 33.16 7.52 -26.05
N PRO A 409 33.94 7.46 -27.14
CA PRO A 409 34.79 6.31 -27.44
C PRO A 409 35.82 5.96 -26.38
N TRP A 410 36.24 6.93 -25.56
CA TRP A 410 37.14 6.70 -24.41
C TRP A 410 36.54 5.78 -23.33
N GLN A 411 35.22 5.54 -23.36
CA GLN A 411 34.55 4.60 -22.47
C GLN A 411 34.58 3.16 -23.00
N ALA A 412 35.07 2.93 -24.22
CA ALA A 412 35.28 1.58 -24.73
C ALA A 412 36.27 0.82 -23.82
N GLY A 413 35.92 -0.41 -23.43
CA GLY A 413 36.71 -1.19 -22.49
C GLY A 413 36.49 -0.85 -21.01
N LEU A 414 35.72 0.20 -20.69
CA LEU A 414 35.35 0.57 -19.30
C LEU A 414 33.92 0.19 -18.94
N ILE A 415 33.05 -0.01 -19.94
CA ILE A 415 31.66 -0.41 -19.76
C ILE A 415 31.33 -1.60 -20.66
N ARG A 416 30.53 -2.55 -20.15
CA ARG A 416 30.11 -3.71 -20.93
C ARG A 416 29.27 -3.26 -22.13
N THR A 417 29.63 -3.78 -23.31
CA THR A 417 28.90 -3.59 -24.56
C THR A 417 28.52 -4.92 -25.21
N GLU A 418 29.01 -6.06 -24.74
CA GLU A 418 28.61 -7.38 -25.21
C GLU A 418 27.31 -7.81 -24.51
N TYR A 419 26.35 -8.34 -25.26
CA TYR A 419 25.07 -8.81 -24.72
C TYR A 419 25.26 -9.98 -23.75
N ILE A 420 24.22 -10.28 -22.97
CA ILE A 420 24.24 -11.44 -22.07
C ILE A 420 24.23 -12.74 -22.89
N ASN A 421 25.14 -13.66 -22.56
CA ASN A 421 25.16 -15.01 -23.10
C ASN A 421 24.07 -15.87 -22.43
N ARG A 422 22.85 -15.78 -22.94
CA ARG A 422 21.68 -16.48 -22.39
C ARG A 422 21.88 -17.99 -22.25
N GLY A 423 22.53 -18.63 -23.22
CA GLY A 423 22.78 -20.07 -23.18
C GLY A 423 23.71 -20.48 -22.04
N GLU A 424 24.64 -19.63 -21.65
CA GLU A 424 25.46 -19.82 -20.46
C GLU A 424 24.66 -19.61 -19.17
N VAL A 425 23.85 -18.56 -19.10
CA VAL A 425 22.96 -18.27 -17.96
C VAL A 425 22.02 -19.45 -17.70
N TYR A 426 21.27 -19.92 -18.70
CA TYR A 426 20.31 -21.02 -18.52
C TYR A 426 20.99 -22.35 -18.14
N ARG A 427 22.16 -22.65 -18.71
CA ARG A 427 22.92 -23.85 -18.32
C ARG A 427 23.39 -23.78 -16.87
N ALA A 428 23.94 -22.65 -16.45
CA ALA A 428 24.38 -22.46 -15.07
C ALA A 428 23.20 -22.46 -14.10
N PHE A 429 22.07 -21.85 -14.47
CA PHE A 429 20.82 -21.89 -13.71
C PHE A 429 20.33 -23.32 -13.50
N ALA A 430 20.20 -24.10 -14.57
CA ALA A 430 19.73 -25.49 -14.48
C ALA A 430 20.66 -26.37 -13.63
N LEU A 431 21.98 -26.24 -13.81
CA LEU A 431 22.97 -26.98 -13.02
C LEU A 431 22.92 -26.61 -11.53
N ALA A 432 22.79 -25.33 -11.20
CA ALA A 432 22.72 -24.87 -9.82
C ALA A 432 21.38 -25.26 -9.16
N LYS A 433 20.26 -25.18 -9.90
CA LYS A 433 18.93 -25.60 -9.43
C LYS A 433 18.88 -27.09 -9.05
N THR A 434 19.61 -27.96 -9.75
CA THR A 434 19.68 -29.40 -9.43
C THR A 434 20.59 -29.77 -8.26
N ASN A 435 21.52 -28.88 -7.88
CA ASN A 435 22.47 -29.12 -6.79
C ASN A 435 22.09 -28.38 -5.48
N ALA A 436 21.02 -27.60 -5.54
CA ALA A 436 20.41 -26.87 -4.43
C ALA A 436 19.37 -27.74 -3.72
#